data_AF-A0A1M7ULR0-F1
#
_entry.id   AF-A0A1M7ULR0-F1
#
_cell.length_a   1.000
_cell.length_b   1.000
_cell.length_c   1.000
_cell.angle_alpha   90.00
_cell.angle_beta   90.00
_cell.angle_gamma   90.00
#
_symmetry.space_group_name_H-M   'P 1'
#
loop_
_entity.id
_entity.type
_entity.pdbx_description
1 polymer ?
#
loop_
_entity_poly.entity_id
_entity_poly.type
_entity_poly.pdbx_seq_one_letter_code
_entity_poly.pdbx_strand_id
1 'polypeptide(L)'
;MNSETKQDCIESIVRVLERTALWRKSIAANYNDNRNIRAAQTLDKLAVDAAKMTDDDFMLLKDHFDWNSMVWRNAVNQATRQIGFFNRSSNFGAFVRALVHELSLSSRVAA
;
A
#
# COMPACT_ATOMS: atom_id res chain seq x y z
N MET A 1 7.10 -16.37 -16.17
CA MET A 1 6.70 -15.58 -14.99
C MET A 1 5.20 -15.78 -14.85
N ASN A 2 4.70 -16.34 -13.75
CA ASN A 2 3.26 -16.58 -13.61
C ASN A 2 2.57 -15.22 -13.47
N SER A 3 1.82 -14.82 -14.50
CA SER A 3 1.01 -13.61 -14.54
C SER A 3 0.04 -13.52 -13.36
N GLU A 4 -0.40 -14.68 -12.85
CA GLU A 4 -1.27 -14.83 -11.69
C GLU A 4 -0.64 -14.23 -10.42
N THR A 5 0.64 -14.49 -10.13
CA THR A 5 1.30 -13.99 -8.91
C THR A 5 1.43 -12.46 -8.91
N LYS A 6 1.67 -11.85 -10.08
CA LYS A 6 1.71 -10.39 -10.21
C LYS A 6 0.31 -9.79 -10.03
N GLN A 7 -0.69 -10.39 -10.64
CA GLN A 7 -2.08 -9.95 -10.51
C GLN A 7 -2.56 -10.04 -9.05
N ASP A 8 -2.24 -11.12 -8.35
CA ASP A 8 -2.58 -11.28 -6.93
C ASP A 8 -1.90 -10.21 -6.05
N CYS A 9 -0.64 -9.86 -6.37
CA CYS A 9 0.09 -8.81 -5.69
C CYS A 9 -0.57 -7.44 -5.89
N ILE A 10 -0.94 -7.12 -7.14
CA ILE A 10 -1.67 -5.90 -7.49
C ILE A 10 -2.98 -5.85 -6.72
N GLU A 11 -3.79 -6.90 -6.78
CA GLU A 11 -5.09 -6.96 -6.11
C GLU A 11 -4.97 -6.81 -4.60
N SER A 12 -3.96 -7.44 -4.00
CA SER A 12 -3.67 -7.33 -2.57
C SER A 12 -3.42 -5.88 -2.16
N ILE A 13 -2.59 -5.15 -2.92
CA ILE A 13 -2.24 -3.75 -2.65
C ILE A 13 -3.44 -2.82 -2.89
N VAL A 14 -4.10 -2.96 -4.05
CA VAL A 14 -5.26 -2.13 -4.45
C VAL A 14 -6.36 -2.21 -3.40
N ARG A 15 -6.76 -3.43 -2.99
CA ARG A 15 -7.83 -3.62 -2.01
C ARG A 15 -7.54 -2.92 -0.68
N VAL A 16 -6.28 -2.93 -0.22
CA VAL A 16 -5.90 -2.28 1.04
C VAL A 16 -5.87 -0.76 0.88
N LEU A 17 -5.39 -0.23 -0.25
CA LEU A 17 -5.40 1.20 -0.55
C LEU A 17 -6.84 1.74 -0.56
N GLU A 18 -7.75 1.10 -1.29
CA GLU A 18 -9.16 1.49 -1.38
C GLU A 18 -9.86 1.43 -0.03
N ARG A 19 -9.69 0.32 0.71
CA ARG A 19 -10.25 0.17 2.05
C ARG A 19 -9.76 1.27 3.00
N THR A 20 -8.48 1.60 2.92
CA THR A 20 -7.90 2.66 3.76
C THR A 20 -8.40 4.04 3.34
N ALA A 21 -8.60 4.29 2.05
CA ALA A 21 -9.18 5.53 1.55
C ALA A 21 -10.62 5.72 2.07
N LEU A 22 -11.44 4.67 2.02
CA LEU A 22 -12.81 4.68 2.58
C LEU A 22 -12.81 4.96 4.08
N TRP A 23 -11.93 4.30 4.84
CA TRP A 23 -11.77 4.56 6.27
C TRP A 23 -11.37 6.03 6.56
N ARG A 24 -10.43 6.59 5.78
CA ARG A 24 -10.02 8.00 5.89
C ARG A 24 -11.18 8.95 5.56
N LYS A 25 -11.99 8.67 4.53
CA LYS A 25 -13.19 9.45 4.17
C LYS A 25 -14.20 9.45 5.33
N SER A 26 -14.42 8.29 5.96
CA SER A 26 -15.30 8.17 7.13
C SER A 26 -14.80 9.02 8.31
N ILE A 27 -13.50 8.96 8.63
CA ILE A 27 -12.92 9.83 9.67
C ILE A 27 -13.08 11.31 9.31
N ALA A 28 -12.80 11.69 8.06
CA ALA A 28 -12.96 13.08 7.63
C ALA A 28 -14.39 13.58 7.81
N ALA A 29 -15.40 12.77 7.48
CA ALA A 29 -16.81 13.12 7.65
C ALA A 29 -17.19 13.29 9.13
N ASN A 30 -16.65 12.45 10.02
CA ASN A 30 -16.98 12.48 11.44
C ASN A 30 -16.27 13.61 12.22
N TYR A 31 -15.10 14.06 11.75
CA TYR A 31 -14.25 15.00 12.49
C TYR A 31 -13.88 16.27 11.71
N ASN A 32 -14.44 16.47 10.50
CA ASN A 32 -14.14 17.58 9.60
C ASN A 32 -12.63 17.81 9.36
N ASP A 33 -11.86 16.72 9.26
CA ASP A 33 -10.40 16.77 9.13
C ASP A 33 -9.96 16.71 7.66
N ASN A 34 -9.61 17.86 7.11
CA ASN A 34 -9.10 18.02 5.74
C ASN A 34 -7.84 17.19 5.44
N ARG A 35 -7.05 16.80 6.46
CA ARG A 35 -5.87 15.93 6.25
C ARG A 35 -6.30 14.52 5.85
N ASN A 36 -7.37 14.00 6.44
CA ASN A 36 -7.91 12.69 6.08
C ASN A 36 -8.51 12.70 4.66
N ILE A 37 -9.10 13.81 4.21
CA ILE A 37 -9.55 13.96 2.82
C ILE A 37 -8.37 13.87 1.84
N ARG A 38 -7.30 14.63 2.08
CA ARG A 38 -6.10 14.60 1.23
C ARG A 38 -5.42 13.23 1.22
N ALA A 39 -5.36 12.58 2.38
CA ALA A 39 -4.83 11.22 2.49
C ALA A 39 -5.68 10.24 1.66
N ALA A 40 -7.01 10.31 1.76
CA ALA A 40 -7.92 9.48 0.98
C ALA A 40 -7.75 9.69 -0.53
N GLN A 41 -7.64 10.93 -1.00
CA GLN A 41 -7.40 11.24 -2.41
C GLN A 41 -6.06 10.67 -2.91
N THR A 42 -5.01 10.74 -2.08
CA THR A 42 -3.71 10.14 -2.39
C THR A 42 -3.81 8.62 -2.47
N LEU A 43 -4.54 8.00 -1.55
CA LEU A 43 -4.77 6.55 -1.53
C LEU A 43 -5.55 6.09 -2.77
N ASP A 44 -6.61 6.80 -3.16
CA ASP A 44 -7.39 6.52 -4.38
C ASP A 44 -6.50 6.59 -5.62
N LYS A 45 -5.65 7.63 -5.73
CA LYS A 45 -4.68 7.76 -6.82
C LYS A 45 -3.70 6.61 -6.85
N LEU A 46 -3.13 6.24 -5.70
CA LEU A 46 -2.19 5.14 -5.60
C LEU A 46 -2.83 3.80 -5.94
N ALA A 47 -4.11 3.60 -5.68
CA ALA A 47 -4.83 2.39 -6.11
C ALA A 47 -4.89 2.29 -7.65
N VAL A 48 -5.18 3.41 -8.33
CA VAL A 48 -5.16 3.49 -9.79
C VAL A 48 -3.74 3.25 -10.35
N ASP A 49 -2.72 3.83 -9.70
CA ASP A 49 -1.33 3.64 -10.12
C ASP A 49 -0.85 2.19 -9.87
N ALA A 50 -1.27 1.58 -8.75
CA ALA A 50 -0.97 0.19 -8.41
C ALA A 50 -1.59 -0.80 -9.40
N ALA A 51 -2.80 -0.52 -9.91
CA ALA A 51 -3.42 -1.32 -10.97
C ALA A 51 -2.60 -1.31 -12.28
N LYS A 52 -1.70 -0.35 -12.43
CA LYS A 52 -0.78 -0.21 -13.58
C LYS A 52 0.66 -0.58 -13.21
N MET A 53 0.85 -1.36 -12.14
CA MET A 53 2.17 -1.79 -11.66
C MET A 53 3.03 -2.35 -12.79
N THR A 54 4.22 -1.77 -12.95
CA THR A 54 5.19 -2.22 -13.94
C THR A 54 5.84 -3.55 -13.53
N ASP A 55 6.50 -4.23 -14.46
CA ASP A 55 7.28 -5.42 -14.10
C ASP A 55 8.44 -5.09 -13.17
N ASP A 56 9.08 -3.93 -13.35
CA ASP A 56 10.17 -3.45 -12.49
C ASP A 56 9.70 -3.22 -11.05
N ASP A 57 8.54 -2.58 -10.85
CA ASP A 57 7.94 -2.42 -9.52
C ASP A 57 7.61 -3.78 -8.90
N PHE A 58 7.10 -4.72 -9.70
CA PHE A 58 6.79 -6.06 -9.23
C PHE A 58 8.04 -6.83 -8.83
N MET A 59 9.16 -6.70 -9.57
CA MET A 59 10.41 -7.38 -9.21
C MET A 59 10.90 -7.00 -7.81
N LEU A 60 10.69 -5.75 -7.38
CA LEU A 60 11.06 -5.30 -6.03
C LEU A 60 10.19 -5.93 -4.92
N LEU A 61 8.99 -6.38 -5.26
CA LEU A 61 8.03 -6.94 -4.31
C LEU A 61 7.95 -8.47 -4.38
N LYS A 62 8.37 -9.06 -5.49
CA LYS A 62 8.16 -10.46 -5.84
C LYS A 62 8.65 -11.41 -4.75
N ASP A 63 9.86 -11.22 -4.26
CA ASP A 63 10.47 -12.11 -3.26
C ASP A 63 9.87 -11.91 -1.85
N HIS A 64 9.04 -10.89 -1.67
CA HIS A 64 8.32 -10.62 -0.43
C HIS A 64 6.83 -10.98 -0.51
N PHE A 65 6.29 -11.17 -1.71
CA PHE A 65 4.86 -11.35 -1.91
C PHE A 65 4.45 -12.80 -1.63
N ASP A 66 3.53 -12.93 -0.67
CA ASP A 66 2.75 -14.14 -0.45
C ASP A 66 1.34 -13.70 -0.03
N TRP A 67 0.35 -14.14 -0.80
CA TRP A 67 -1.05 -13.75 -0.62
C TRP A 67 -1.60 -14.14 0.76
N ASN A 68 -1.07 -15.20 1.37
CA ASN A 68 -1.49 -15.67 2.70
C ASN A 68 -0.60 -15.11 3.83
N SER A 69 0.53 -14.48 3.49
CA SER A 69 1.49 -13.97 4.48
C SER A 69 0.88 -12.87 5.34
N MET A 70 0.93 -13.09 6.66
CA MET A 70 0.54 -12.05 7.63
C MET A 70 1.55 -10.90 7.65
N VAL A 71 2.83 -11.20 7.41
CA VAL A 71 3.90 -10.19 7.28
C VAL A 71 3.59 -9.24 6.13
N TRP A 72 3.26 -9.79 4.96
CA TRP A 72 2.84 -9.00 3.79
C TRP A 72 1.64 -8.12 4.12
N ARG A 73 0.55 -8.72 4.62
CA ARG A 73 -0.68 -7.99 4.96
C ARG A 73 -0.42 -6.88 5.96
N ASN A 74 0.38 -7.10 7.00
CA ASN A 74 0.71 -6.09 8.00
C ASN A 74 1.53 -4.95 7.41
N ALA A 75 2.55 -5.26 6.60
CA ALA A 75 3.39 -4.26 5.95
C ALA A 75 2.59 -3.35 4.99
N VAL A 76 1.69 -3.93 4.18
CA VAL A 76 0.80 -3.14 3.31
C VAL A 76 -0.13 -2.23 4.15
N ASN A 77 -0.72 -2.76 5.23
CA ASN A 77 -1.55 -1.94 6.12
C ASN A 77 -0.76 -0.80 6.80
N GLN A 78 0.48 -1.06 7.23
CA GLN A 78 1.36 -0.03 7.81
C GLN A 78 1.70 1.06 6.77
N ALA A 79 2.22 0.65 5.61
CA ALA A 79 2.61 1.56 4.54
C ALA A 79 1.43 2.45 4.10
N THR A 80 0.23 1.88 3.98
CA THR A 80 -0.96 2.65 3.61
C THR A 80 -1.42 3.62 4.69
N ARG A 81 -1.32 3.27 5.97
CA ARG A 81 -1.69 4.16 7.09
C ARG A 81 -0.79 5.38 7.22
N GLN A 82 0.47 5.27 6.81
CA GLN A 82 1.46 6.36 6.85
C GLN A 82 1.22 7.44 5.75
N ILE A 83 0.43 7.12 4.72
CA ILE A 83 0.10 8.06 3.64
C ILE A 83 -0.67 9.27 4.18
N GLY A 84 -0.25 10.46 3.78
CA GLY A 84 -0.85 11.73 4.17
C GLY A 84 -0.38 12.27 5.53
N PHE A 85 0.40 11.50 6.31
CA PHE A 85 0.98 11.93 7.59
C PHE A 85 2.50 12.02 7.51
N PHE A 86 3.15 10.94 7.05
CA PHE A 86 4.62 10.83 7.02
C PHE A 86 5.18 10.82 5.59
N ASN A 87 4.42 10.27 4.64
CA ASN A 87 4.82 10.23 3.23
C ASN A 87 4.16 11.36 2.44
N ARG A 88 4.97 12.34 2.00
CA ARG A 88 4.54 13.41 1.08
C ARG A 88 4.63 13.04 -0.39
N SER A 89 5.35 11.97 -0.73
CA SER A 89 5.43 11.49 -2.11
C SER A 89 4.15 10.73 -2.49
N SER A 90 3.49 11.20 -3.54
CA SER A 90 2.19 10.72 -4.03
C SER A 90 2.30 9.82 -5.26
N ASN A 91 3.47 9.23 -5.50
CA ASN A 91 3.69 8.31 -6.62
C ASN A 91 3.91 6.88 -6.11
N PHE A 92 3.55 5.92 -6.97
CA PHE A 92 3.56 4.51 -6.63
C PHE A 92 4.96 3.96 -6.30
N GLY A 93 6.00 4.38 -7.02
CA GLY A 93 7.37 3.94 -6.71
C GLY A 93 7.85 4.32 -5.30
N ALA A 94 7.43 5.48 -4.78
CA ALA A 94 7.71 5.86 -3.39
C ALA A 94 6.95 4.97 -2.40
N PHE A 95 5.70 4.61 -2.72
CA PHE A 95 4.93 3.66 -1.93
C PHE A 95 5.58 2.27 -1.92
N VAL A 96 6.04 1.76 -3.06
CA VAL A 96 6.74 0.47 -3.15
C VAL A 96 7.98 0.46 -2.27
N ARG A 97 8.80 1.52 -2.28
CA ARG A 97 9.97 1.63 -1.38
C ARG A 97 9.58 1.64 0.09
N ALA A 98 8.51 2.34 0.46
CA ALA A 98 8.01 2.34 1.83
C ALA A 98 7.51 0.94 2.25
N LEU A 99 6.82 0.23 1.35
CA LEU A 99 6.36 -1.13 1.59
C LEU A 99 7.53 -2.10 1.78
N VAL A 100 8.55 -2.05 0.92
CA VAL A 100 9.78 -2.86 1.07
C VAL A 100 10.47 -2.56 2.39
N HIS A 101 10.51 -1.29 2.81
CA HIS A 101 11.03 -0.92 4.12
C HIS A 101 10.22 -1.57 5.26
N GLU A 102 8.89 -1.49 5.27
CA GLU A 102 8.03 -2.15 6.27
C GLU A 102 8.20 -3.68 6.30
N LEU A 103 8.34 -4.30 5.12
CA LEU A 103 8.62 -5.74 4.98
C LEU A 103 9.97 -6.10 5.60
N SER A 104 11.00 -5.28 5.39
CA SER A 104 12.34 -5.47 5.95
C SER A 104 12.40 -5.30 7.48
N LEU A 105 11.52 -4.47 8.05
CA LEU A 105 11.39 -4.32 9.48
C LEU A 105 10.65 -5.52 10.08
N SER A 106 9.56 -5.95 9.44
CA SER A 106 8.72 -7.04 9.92
C SER A 106 9.43 -8.40 9.87
N SER A 107 10.33 -8.61 8.91
CA SER A 107 11.13 -9.85 8.84
C SER A 107 12.17 -9.96 9.96
N ARG A 108 12.68 -8.82 10.49
CA ARG A 108 13.65 -8.80 11.59
C ARG A 108 13.04 -9.11 12.96
N VAL A 109 11.73 -8.94 13.11
CA VAL A 109 11.02 -9.18 14.38
C VAL A 109 10.52 -10.63 14.48
N ALA A 110 10.49 -11.36 13.36
CA ALA A 110 10.05 -12.76 13.29
C ALA A 110 11.21 -13.79 13.33
N ALA A 111 12.46 -13.33 13.41
CA ALA A 111 13.67 -14.14 13.54
C ALA A 111 14.19 -14.09 14.99
#